data_AF-A0A7J2NNL9-F1
#
_entry.id   AF-A0A7J2NNL9-F1
#
_cell.length_a   1.000
_cell.length_b   1.000
_cell.length_c   1.000
_cell.angle_alpha   90.00
_cell.angle_beta   90.00
_cell.angle_gamma   90.00
#
_symmetry.space_group_name_H-M   'P 1'
#
loop_
_entity.id
_entity.type
_entity.pdbx_description
1 polymer ?
#
loop_
_entity_poly.entity_id
_entity_poly.type
_entity_poly.pdbx_seq_one_letter_code
_entity_poly.pdbx_strand_id
1 'polypeptide(L)' 'MIRQEKDGKWLAKCDLCQWKTLESERKDAENKLSNHINIVHKKGVKGIKKHKHPVSPDEMPPKLPEPIKER' A
#
# COMPACT_ATOMS: atom_id res chain seq x y z
N MET A 1 -11.36 -1.46 6.28
CA MET A 1 -12.01 -1.80 7.56
C MET A 1 -12.36 -3.29 7.59
N ILE A 2 -12.37 -3.92 8.78
CA ILE A 2 -12.77 -5.32 8.97
C ILE A 2 -13.69 -5.42 10.17
N ARG A 3 -14.78 -6.18 10.05
CA ARG A 3 -15.84 -6.31 11.05
C ARG A 3 -16.43 -7.72 11.03
N GLN A 4 -16.84 -8.24 12.19
CA GLN A 4 -17.64 -9.47 12.25
C GLN A 4 -19.14 -9.15 11.99
N GLU A 5 -19.75 -9.95 11.13
CA GLU A 5 -21.18 -9.97 10.83
C GLU A 5 -21.93 -10.85 11.86
N LYS A 6 -23.25 -10.69 11.96
CA LYS A 6 -24.09 -11.51 12.87
C LYS A 6 -24.11 -13.00 12.52
N ASP A 7 -23.72 -13.35 11.30
CA ASP A 7 -23.60 -14.71 10.77
C ASP A 7 -22.28 -15.41 11.18
N GLY A 8 -21.48 -14.78 12.06
CA GLY A 8 -20.16 -15.26 12.51
C GLY A 8 -19.01 -14.96 11.53
N LYS A 9 -19.33 -14.73 10.25
CA LYS A 9 -18.40 -14.34 9.16
C LYS A 9 -17.77 -12.96 9.39
N TRP A 10 -16.61 -12.74 8.80
CA TRP A 10 -15.84 -11.51 8.83
C TRP A 10 -15.92 -10.78 7.49
N LEU A 11 -16.55 -9.60 7.52
CA LEU A 11 -16.60 -8.66 6.40
C LEU A 11 -15.33 -7.82 6.37
N ALA A 12 -14.52 -8.02 5.33
CA ALA A 12 -13.46 -7.11 4.94
C ALA A 12 -13.96 -6.14 3.88
N LYS A 13 -13.75 -4.83 4.07
CA LYS A 13 -14.10 -3.79 3.10
C LYS A 13 -12.90 -2.86 2.90
N CYS A 14 -12.60 -2.51 1.65
CA CYS A 14 -11.64 -1.45 1.34
C CYS A 14 -12.26 -0.08 1.61
N ASP A 15 -11.48 0.84 2.19
CA ASP A 15 -11.92 2.23 2.41
C ASP A 15 -11.50 3.14 1.24
N LEU A 16 -10.63 2.66 0.35
CA LEU A 16 -10.14 3.37 -0.84
C LEU A 16 -10.98 3.11 -2.11
N CYS A 17 -11.86 2.10 -2.08
CA CYS A 17 -12.81 1.79 -3.15
C CYS A 17 -14.03 1.02 -2.61
N GLN A 18 -14.93 0.56 -3.49
CA GLN A 18 -16.14 -0.18 -3.08
C GLN A 18 -15.92 -1.70 -2.87
N TRP A 19 -14.67 -2.19 -2.95
CA TRP A 19 -14.37 -3.62 -2.80
C TRP A 19 -14.66 -4.14 -1.38
N LYS A 20 -15.26 -5.33 -1.30
CA LYS A 20 -15.54 -6.05 -0.05
C LYS A 20 -15.54 -7.57 -0.27
N THR A 21 -15.19 -8.34 0.76
CA THR A 21 -15.27 -9.80 0.81
C THR A 21 -15.77 -10.29 2.18
N LEU A 22 -16.36 -11.49 2.22
CA LEU A 22 -16.90 -12.14 3.42
C LEU A 22 -16.21 -13.48 3.63
N GLU A 23 -15.49 -13.63 4.74
CA GLU A 23 -14.72 -14.84 5.05
C GLU A 23 -15.16 -15.47 6.36
N SER A 24 -14.98 -16.78 6.53
CA SER A 24 -15.27 -17.46 7.80
C SER A 24 -14.26 -17.08 8.89
N GLU A 25 -13.00 -16.80 8.52
CA GLU A 25 -11.91 -16.49 9.44
C GLU A 25 -11.47 -15.03 9.32
N ARG A 26 -11.28 -14.37 10.48
CA ARG A 26 -10.74 -13.00 10.56
C ARG A 26 -9.43 -12.85 9.78
N LYS A 27 -8.53 -13.83 9.92
CA LYS A 27 -7.18 -13.80 9.34
C LYS A 27 -7.21 -13.84 7.81
N ASP A 28 -8.16 -14.55 7.21
CA ASP A 28 -8.31 -14.58 5.75
C ASP A 28 -8.90 -13.26 5.23
N ALA A 29 -9.89 -12.69 5.94
CA ALA A 29 -10.42 -11.35 5.65
C ALA A 29 -9.30 -10.27 5.74
N GLU A 30 -8.43 -10.34 6.75
CA GLU A 30 -7.24 -9.49 6.90
C GLU A 30 -6.27 -9.67 5.73
N ASN A 31 -5.98 -10.91 5.33
CA ASN A 31 -5.04 -11.21 4.26
C ASN A 31 -5.57 -10.78 2.88
N LYS A 32 -6.84 -11.05 2.57
CA LYS A 32 -7.49 -10.64 1.32
C LYS A 32 -7.62 -9.12 1.21
N LEU A 33 -7.98 -8.42 2.29
CA LEU A 33 -8.02 -6.94 2.29
C LEU A 33 -6.62 -6.35 2.06
N SER A 34 -5.62 -6.85 2.78
CA SER A 34 -4.24 -6.42 2.62
C SER A 34 -3.74 -6.67 1.19
N ASN A 35 -3.99 -7.87 0.64
CA ASN A 35 -3.60 -8.23 -0.72
C ASN A 35 -4.31 -7.35 -1.77
N HIS A 36 -5.63 -7.12 -1.62
CA HIS A 36 -6.38 -6.20 -2.47
C HIS A 36 -5.79 -4.78 -2.46
N ILE A 37 -5.53 -4.21 -1.27
CA ILE A 37 -4.90 -2.89 -1.16
C ILE A 37 -3.49 -2.88 -1.79
N ASN A 38 -2.68 -3.92 -1.55
CA ASN A 38 -1.33 -4.04 -2.11
C ASN A 38 -1.31 -4.16 -3.65
N ILE A 39 -2.29 -4.84 -4.26
CA ILE A 39 -2.36 -5.03 -5.72
C ILE A 39 -3.06 -3.86 -6.43
N VAL A 40 -4.23 -3.43 -5.91
CA VAL A 40 -5.11 -2.47 -6.59
C VAL A 40 -4.70 -1.03 -6.31
N HIS A 41 -4.39 -0.70 -5.05
CA HIS A 41 -4.11 0.66 -4.61
C HIS A 41 -2.61 0.98 -4.45
N LYS A 42 -1.74 -0.03 -4.52
CA LYS A 42 -0.29 0.08 -4.32
C LYS A 42 0.54 -0.24 -5.57
N LYS A 43 -0.03 0.00 -6.77
CA LYS A 43 0.73 0.15 -8.02
C LYS A 43 1.69 1.35 -7.90
N GLY A 44 2.85 1.09 -7.28
CA GLY A 44 3.87 2.09 -6.94
C GLY A 44 4.93 1.55 -5.98
N VAL A 45 4.60 0.60 -5.10
CA VAL A 45 5.56 0.06 -4.11
C VAL A 45 6.30 -1.19 -4.63
N LYS A 46 6.89 -1.09 -5.82
CA LYS A 46 8.03 -1.96 -6.17
C LYS A 46 9.24 -1.45 -5.39
N GLY A 47 9.52 -1.99 -4.20
CA GLY A 47 10.85 -1.71 -3.60
C GLY A 47 11.06 -1.80 -2.10
N ILE A 48 10.06 -1.96 -1.22
CA ILE A 48 10.35 -2.10 0.24
C ILE A 48 10.53 -3.58 0.62
N LYS A 49 11.56 -4.17 0.03
CA LYS A 49 12.08 -5.48 0.43
C LYS A 49 12.89 -5.29 1.72
N LYS A 50 12.28 -5.55 2.88
CA LYS A 50 12.91 -5.78 4.19
C LYS A 50 14.25 -5.03 4.42
N HIS A 51 14.20 -3.75 4.75
CA HIS A 51 15.31 -3.10 5.46
C HIS A 51 14.93 -2.86 6.91
N LYS A 52 15.73 -3.45 7.83
CA LYS A 52 15.88 -2.92 9.19
C LYS A 52 16.50 -1.51 9.08
N HIS A 53 16.21 -0.61 10.02
CA HIS A 53 17.03 0.60 10.29
C HIS A 53 18.54 0.25 10.39
N PRO A 54 19.52 1.17 10.20
CA PRO A 54 19.47 2.66 10.14
C PRO A 54 19.07 3.24 8.75
N VAL A 55 19.36 4.48 8.28
CA VAL A 55 20.43 5.49 8.55
C VAL A 55 19.89 6.95 8.46
N SER A 56 20.72 7.95 8.76
CA SER A 56 20.43 9.40 8.72
C SER A 56 20.30 10.00 7.31
N PRO A 57 19.57 11.13 7.14
CA PRO A 57 19.51 11.90 5.90
C PRO A 57 20.55 13.04 5.88
N ASP A 58 21.69 12.83 5.23
CA ASP A 58 22.66 13.90 4.93
C ASP A 58 23.37 13.59 3.59
N GLU A 59 22.79 14.03 2.47
CA GLU A 59 23.49 14.35 1.22
C GLU A 59 22.70 15.45 0.45
N MET A 60 23.40 16.46 -0.06
CA MET A 60 22.86 17.67 -0.71
C MET A 60 22.20 17.42 -2.08
N PRO A 61 21.26 18.29 -2.52
CA PRO A 61 20.75 18.26 -3.90
C PRO A 61 21.81 18.76 -4.91
N PRO A 62 22.00 18.10 -6.07
CA PRO A 62 22.94 18.52 -7.10
C PRO A 62 22.44 19.75 -7.89
N LYS A 63 23.38 20.56 -8.40
CA LYS A 63 23.08 21.76 -9.22
C LYS A 63 22.41 21.41 -10.56
N LEU A 64 21.49 22.27 -10.98
CA LEU A 64 20.88 22.26 -12.31
C LEU A 64 21.90 22.63 -13.41
N PRO A 65 21.91 21.93 -14.56
CA PRO A 65 22.59 22.40 -15.77
C PRO A 65 21.78 23.51 -16.47
N GLU A 66 22.48 24.36 -17.22
CA GLU A 66 21.96 25.59 -17.84
C GLU A 66 21.03 25.31 -19.04
N PRO A 67 20.09 26.22 -19.37
CA PRO A 67 19.20 26.06 -20.52
C PRO A 67 19.94 26.30 -21.85
N ILE A 68 19.99 25.26 -22.69
CA ILE A 68 20.37 25.38 -24.10
C ILE A 68 19.31 26.25 -24.80
N LYS A 69 19.73 27.29 -25.50
CA LYS A 69 18.83 28.13 -26.32
C LYS A 69 19.09 27.94 -27.81
N GLU A 70 18.00 27.77 -28.55
CA GLU A 70 17.94 27.64 -30.01
C GLU A 70 18.68 28.75 -30.77
N ARG A 71 19.41 28.36 -31.83
CA ARG A 71 19.07 28.75 -33.20
C ARG A 71 19.82 27.94 -34.26
#